data_AF-A0A661U3B7-F1
#
_entry.id   AF-A0A661U3B7-F1
#
_cell.length_a   1.000
_cell.length_b   1.000
_cell.length_c   1.000
_cell.angle_alpha   90.00
_cell.angle_beta   90.00
_cell.angle_gamma   90.00
#
_symmetry.space_group_name_H-M   'P 1'
#
loop_
_entity.id
_entity.type
_entity.pdbx_description
1 polymer ?
#
loop_
_entity_poly.entity_id
_entity_poly.type
_entity_poly.pdbx_seq_one_letter_code
_entity_poly.pdbx_strand_id
1 'polypeptide(L)'
;ETKGEVIETIELAHRLDPDYVSFNITTPYPGTELYKSYKPLLRRWESFDACHSIDENGAILEEYIGRAYRSFYFRLNYILKRLFKTRNRTNMLLLFRTGFDVMKRYMFRGVS
;
A
#
# COMPACT_ATOMS: atom_id res chain seq x y z
N GLU A 1 -16.29 3.05 2.89
CA GLU A 1 -15.45 2.57 1.76
C GLU A 1 -16.15 1.48 0.98
N THR A 2 -16.65 1.85 -0.19
CA THR A 2 -17.07 0.94 -1.26
C THR A 2 -15.88 0.64 -2.18
N LYS A 3 -15.98 -0.44 -2.98
CA LYS A 3 -14.95 -0.78 -3.97
C LYS A 3 -14.69 0.36 -4.97
N GLY A 4 -15.72 1.15 -5.30
CA GLY A 4 -15.60 2.30 -6.20
C GLY A 4 -14.72 3.40 -5.64
N GLU A 5 -14.93 3.79 -4.38
CA GLU A 5 -14.15 4.84 -3.70
C GLU A 5 -12.65 4.49 -3.62
N VAL A 6 -12.33 3.22 -3.39
CA VAL A 6 -10.94 2.74 -3.37
C VAL A 6 -10.31 2.86 -4.76
N ILE A 7 -11.05 2.51 -5.82
CA ILE A 7 -10.56 2.63 -7.20
C ILE A 7 -10.34 4.10 -7.58
N GLU A 8 -11.26 4.99 -7.26
CA GLU A 8 -11.13 6.43 -7.51
C GLU A 8 -9.91 7.01 -6.80
N THR A 9 -9.65 6.58 -5.55
CA THR A 9 -8.45 6.98 -4.79
C THR A 9 -7.16 6.52 -5.47
N ILE A 10 -7.16 5.29 -6.01
CA ILE A 10 -6.01 4.74 -6.75
C ILE A 10 -5.78 5.56 -8.03
N GLU A 11 -6.83 5.83 -8.80
CA GLU A 11 -6.76 6.63 -10.03
C GLU A 11 -6.27 8.06 -9.76
N LEU A 12 -6.73 8.66 -8.66
CA LEU A 12 -6.24 9.96 -8.21
C LEU A 12 -4.73 9.91 -7.93
N ALA A 13 -4.25 8.90 -7.22
CA ALA A 13 -2.82 8.74 -6.94
C ALA A 13 -2.00 8.58 -8.24
N HIS A 14 -2.50 7.82 -9.21
CA HIS A 14 -1.87 7.69 -10.54
C HIS A 14 -1.79 9.02 -11.28
N ARG A 15 -2.85 9.83 -11.22
CA ARG A 15 -2.95 11.13 -11.87
C ARG A 15 -2.02 12.18 -11.26
N LEU A 16 -1.91 12.20 -9.94
CA LEU A 16 -1.01 13.11 -9.21
C LEU A 16 0.47 12.77 -9.41
N ASP A 17 0.78 11.51 -9.73
CA ASP A 17 2.14 11.03 -9.99
C ASP A 17 3.20 11.42 -8.92
N PRO A 18 2.92 11.20 -7.61
CA PRO A 18 3.87 11.56 -6.56
C PRO A 18 5.09 10.63 -6.52
N ASP A 19 6.19 11.08 -5.89
CA ASP A 19 7.38 10.25 -5.65
C ASP A 19 7.10 9.07 -4.69
N TYR A 20 6.06 9.18 -3.85
CA TYR A 20 5.70 8.20 -2.83
C TYR A 20 4.19 8.25 -2.53
N VAL A 21 3.60 7.09 -2.23
CA VAL A 21 2.21 6.95 -1.79
C VAL A 21 2.13 6.04 -0.58
N SER A 22 1.16 6.29 0.29
CA SER A 22 0.82 5.42 1.41
C SER A 22 -0.70 5.27 1.42
N PHE A 23 -1.17 4.07 1.08
CA PHE A 23 -2.56 3.65 1.23
C PHE A 23 -2.69 2.94 2.59
N ASN A 24 -3.55 3.47 3.46
CA ASN A 24 -3.74 2.97 4.82
C ASN A 24 -5.21 2.65 5.05
N ILE A 25 -5.48 1.58 5.80
CA ILE A 25 -6.82 1.31 6.29
C ILE A 25 -7.05 2.17 7.53
N THR A 26 -8.19 2.87 7.56
CA THR A 26 -8.54 3.74 8.68
C THR A 26 -8.53 2.95 9.98
N THR A 27 -7.66 3.38 10.89
CA THR A 27 -7.48 2.77 12.20
C THR A 27 -8.20 3.63 13.24
N PRO A 28 -9.22 3.10 13.93
CA PRO A 28 -9.99 3.88 14.89
C PRO A 28 -9.22 4.01 16.21
N TYR A 29 -8.44 5.08 16.38
CA TYR A 29 -7.60 5.26 17.57
C TYR A 29 -8.41 5.61 18.84
N PRO A 30 -8.02 5.09 20.03
CA PRO A 30 -8.67 5.43 21.31
C PRO A 30 -8.81 6.94 21.52
N GLY A 31 -10.00 7.38 21.94
CA GLY A 31 -10.32 8.80 22.15
C GLY A 31 -10.89 9.53 20.94
N THR A 32 -10.91 8.92 19.75
CA THR A 32 -11.60 9.47 18.56
C THR A 32 -13.09 9.12 18.56
N GLU A 33 -13.92 9.92 17.86
CA GLU A 33 -15.33 9.57 17.65
C GLU A 33 -15.47 8.23 16.91
N LEU A 34 -14.59 7.97 15.96
CA LEU A 34 -14.55 6.71 15.21
C LEU A 34 -14.30 5.51 16.14
N TYR A 35 -13.44 5.65 17.14
CA TYR A 35 -13.23 4.60 18.14
C TYR A 35 -14.49 4.29 18.93
N LYS A 36 -15.35 5.26 19.23
CA LYS A 36 -16.62 4.99 19.93
C LYS A 36 -17.54 4.10 19.11
N SER A 37 -17.61 4.34 17.79
CA SER A 37 -18.43 3.57 16.85
C SER A 37 -17.93 2.14 16.66
N TYR A 38 -16.62 1.93 16.65
CA TYR A 38 -16.00 0.62 16.41
C TYR A 38 -15.57 -0.11 17.69
N LYS A 39 -15.70 0.50 18.87
CA LYS A 39 -15.37 -0.06 20.19
C LYS A 39 -15.81 -1.51 20.41
N PRO A 40 -17.04 -1.94 20.06
CA PRO A 40 -17.45 -3.33 20.29
C PRO A 40 -16.71 -4.35 19.38
N LEU A 41 -16.12 -3.90 18.27
CA LEU A 41 -15.39 -4.73 17.30
C LEU A 41 -13.88 -4.77 17.59
N LEU A 42 -13.37 -3.85 18.41
CA LEU A 42 -11.95 -3.75 18.76
C LEU A 42 -11.58 -4.79 19.82
N ARG A 43 -11.19 -5.98 19.36
CA ARG A 43 -10.87 -7.11 20.23
C ARG A 43 -9.46 -7.06 20.83
N ARG A 44 -8.47 -6.45 20.15
CA ARG A 44 -7.05 -6.45 20.58
C ARG A 44 -6.28 -5.21 20.11
N TRP A 45 -5.16 -4.91 20.78
CA TRP A 45 -4.21 -3.87 20.37
C TRP A 45 -3.52 -4.17 19.04
N GLU A 46 -3.44 -5.44 18.66
CA GLU A 46 -2.94 -5.93 17.37
C GLU A 46 -3.77 -5.41 16.19
N SER A 47 -4.98 -4.92 16.43
CA SER A 47 -5.88 -4.37 15.41
C SER A 47 -5.59 -2.91 15.03
N PHE A 48 -4.52 -2.31 15.56
CA PHE A 48 -4.14 -0.90 15.29
C PHE A 48 -2.86 -0.76 14.44
N ASP A 49 -2.69 -1.60 13.42
CA ASP A 49 -1.49 -1.62 12.58
C ASP A 49 -1.62 -0.89 11.24
N ALA A 50 -2.77 -0.27 10.97
CA ALA A 50 -3.14 0.39 9.70
C ALA A 50 -3.09 -0.51 8.44
N CYS A 51 -2.86 -1.81 8.64
CA CYS A 51 -2.79 -2.83 7.61
C CYS A 51 -4.02 -3.72 7.62
N HIS A 52 -4.59 -3.99 8.80
CA HIS A 52 -5.75 -4.85 8.96
C HIS A 52 -7.02 -4.05 9.25
N SER A 53 -8.08 -4.38 8.51
CA SER A 53 -9.40 -3.81 8.79
C SER A 53 -10.08 -4.61 9.89
N ILE A 54 -10.74 -3.88 10.79
CA ILE A 54 -11.51 -4.40 11.91
C ILE A 54 -12.91 -4.88 11.47
N ASP A 55 -13.29 -4.59 10.22
CA ASP A 55 -14.59 -4.91 9.63
C ASP A 55 -14.57 -6.23 8.84
N GLU A 56 -15.74 -6.86 8.67
CA GLU A 56 -15.93 -8.10 7.90
C GLU A 56 -15.47 -7.98 6.43
N ASN A 57 -15.46 -6.76 5.90
CA ASN A 57 -14.97 -6.44 4.56
C ASN A 57 -13.44 -6.26 4.47
N GLY A 58 -12.72 -6.53 5.56
CA GLY A 58 -11.31 -6.20 5.68
C GLY A 58 -10.38 -6.92 4.72
N ALA A 59 -10.60 -8.22 4.52
CA ALA A 59 -9.81 -9.02 3.60
C ALA A 59 -9.90 -8.49 2.15
N ILE A 60 -11.06 -8.00 1.76
CA ILE A 60 -11.28 -7.40 0.45
C ILE A 60 -10.47 -6.10 0.35
N LEU A 61 -10.58 -5.22 1.35
CA LEU A 61 -9.88 -3.93 1.35
C LEU A 61 -8.36 -4.10 1.31
N GLU A 62 -7.83 -5.05 2.08
CA GLU A 62 -6.41 -5.43 2.06
C GLU A 62 -5.95 -5.89 0.66
N GLU A 63 -6.77 -6.70 -0.02
CA GLU A 63 -6.48 -7.14 -1.38
C GLU A 63 -6.41 -5.95 -2.35
N TYR A 64 -7.37 -5.01 -2.28
CA TYR A 64 -7.40 -3.82 -3.11
C TYR A 64 -6.22 -2.89 -2.83
N ILE A 65 -5.82 -2.72 -1.58
CA ILE A 65 -4.64 -1.94 -1.21
C ILE A 65 -3.37 -2.60 -1.76
N GLY A 66 -3.27 -3.93 -1.66
CA GLY A 66 -2.17 -4.68 -2.29
C GLY A 66 -2.12 -4.45 -3.80
N ARG A 67 -3.28 -4.47 -4.49
CA ARG A 67 -3.39 -4.14 -5.92
C ARG A 67 -3.03 -2.69 -6.21
N ALA A 68 -3.43 -1.74 -5.35
CA ALA A 68 -3.12 -0.32 -5.45
C ALA A 68 -1.61 -0.08 -5.47
N TYR A 69 -0.92 -0.58 -4.43
CA TYR A 69 0.53 -0.47 -4.31
C TYR A 69 1.25 -1.09 -5.51
N ARG A 70 0.79 -2.25 -5.97
CA ARG A 70 1.35 -2.88 -7.17
C ARG A 70 1.14 -1.99 -8.39
N SER A 71 -0.09 -1.55 -8.65
CA SER A 71 -0.40 -0.72 -9.82
C SER A 71 0.47 0.55 -9.85
N PHE A 72 0.69 1.18 -8.70
CA PHE A 72 1.44 2.43 -8.57
C PHE A 72 2.95 2.23 -8.75
N TYR A 73 3.56 1.31 -7.99
CA TYR A 73 5.02 1.15 -7.98
C TYR A 73 5.58 0.34 -9.15
N PHE A 74 4.77 -0.54 -9.78
CA PHE A 74 5.19 -1.27 -10.97
C PHE A 74 5.04 -0.48 -12.28
N ARG A 75 4.56 0.77 -12.21
CA ARG A 75 4.45 1.63 -13.40
C ARG A 75 5.84 1.89 -13.96
N LEU A 76 6.07 1.49 -15.21
CA LEU A 76 7.38 1.61 -15.86
C LEU A 76 7.93 3.04 -15.79
N ASN A 77 7.08 4.05 -16.00
CA ASN A 77 7.46 5.46 -15.87
C ASN A 77 7.97 5.82 -14.46
N TYR A 78 7.35 5.31 -13.40
CA TYR A 78 7.77 5.54 -12.02
C TYR A 78 9.16 4.92 -11.76
N ILE A 79 9.36 3.68 -12.18
CA ILE A 79 10.64 2.97 -12.04
C ILE A 79 11.75 3.74 -12.78
N LEU A 80 11.50 4.12 -14.03
CA LEU A 80 12.46 4.87 -14.85
C LEU A 80 12.78 6.23 -14.23
N LYS A 81 11.77 7.01 -13.83
CA LYS A 81 11.97 8.28 -13.11
C LYS A 81 12.87 8.10 -11.89
N ARG A 82 12.63 7.05 -11.09
CA ARG A 82 13.41 6.78 -9.88
C ARG A 82 14.85 6.34 -10.17
N LEU A 83 15.06 5.56 -11.24
CA LEU A 83 16.40 5.17 -11.69
C LEU A 83 17.20 6.37 -12.23
N PHE A 84 16.59 7.21 -13.07
CA PHE A 84 17.29 8.35 -13.69
C PHE A 84 17.47 9.55 -12.75
N LYS A 85 16.74 9.64 -11.64
CA LYS A 85 16.94 10.67 -10.58
C LYS A 85 18.24 10.45 -9.80
N THR A 86 18.76 9.22 -9.73
CA THR A 86 20.03 8.93 -9.06
C THR A 86 21.25 9.20 -9.93
N ARG A 87 22.04 10.20 -9.54
CA ARG A 87 23.26 10.65 -10.26
C ARG A 87 24.45 9.67 -10.16
N ASN A 88 24.36 8.62 -9.34
CA ASN A 88 25.44 7.66 -9.10
C ASN A 88 25.09 6.26 -9.62
N ARG A 89 25.71 5.86 -10.73
CA ARG A 89 25.42 4.61 -11.47
C ARG A 89 25.68 3.34 -10.65
N THR A 90 26.65 3.36 -9.75
CA THR A 90 27.02 2.19 -8.92
C THR A 90 25.96 1.90 -7.87
N ASN A 91 25.42 2.94 -7.21
CA ASN A 91 24.34 2.77 -6.23
C ASN A 91 23.00 2.46 -6.90
N MET A 92 22.78 2.92 -8.14
CA MET A 92 21.58 2.64 -8.91
C MET A 92 21.41 1.14 -9.20
N LEU A 93 22.47 0.45 -9.62
CA LEU A 93 22.46 -1.00 -9.87
C LEU A 93 22.21 -1.81 -8.59
N LEU A 94 22.76 -1.38 -7.45
CA LEU A 94 22.53 -2.02 -6.16
C LEU A 94 21.07 -1.85 -5.71
N LEU A 95 20.54 -0.61 -5.74
CA LEU A 95 19.15 -0.32 -5.38
C LEU A 95 18.16 -1.02 -6.30
N PHE A 96 18.45 -1.07 -7.60
CA PHE A 96 17.65 -1.82 -8.56
C PHE A 96 17.67 -3.31 -8.27
N ARG A 97 18.83 -3.91 -8.02
CA ARG A 97 18.95 -5.35 -7.73
C ARG A 97 18.27 -5.72 -6.42
N THR A 98 18.45 -4.95 -5.36
CA THR A 98 17.76 -5.16 -4.08
C THR A 98 16.26 -4.97 -4.21
N GLY A 99 15.81 -3.92 -4.91
CA GLY A 99 14.39 -3.68 -5.19
C GLY A 99 13.79 -4.82 -6.02
N PHE A 100 14.51 -5.29 -7.03
CA PHE A 100 14.11 -6.40 -7.89
C PHE A 100 14.06 -7.73 -7.13
N ASP A 101 15.02 -8.03 -6.26
CA ASP A 101 15.01 -9.24 -5.43
C ASP A 101 13.86 -9.25 -4.43
N VAL A 102 13.57 -8.11 -3.80
CA VAL A 102 12.40 -7.93 -2.93
C VAL A 102 11.12 -8.13 -3.74
N MET A 103 11.01 -7.49 -4.88
CA MET A 103 9.88 -7.58 -5.79
C MET A 103 9.63 -9.01 -6.28
N LYS A 104 10.69 -9.71 -6.69
CA LYS A 104 10.66 -11.14 -7.06
C LYS A 104 10.17 -11.99 -5.89
N ARG A 105 10.68 -11.74 -4.68
CA ARG A 105 10.28 -12.48 -3.47
C ARG A 105 8.80 -12.32 -3.13
N TYR A 106 8.21 -11.15 -3.39
CA TYR A 106 6.78 -10.90 -3.17
C TYR A 106 5.88 -11.30 -4.36
N MET A 107 6.42 -11.33 -5.58
CA MET A 107 5.71 -11.76 -6.79
C MET A 107 5.58 -13.29 -6.88
N PHE A 108 6.59 -14.04 -6.39
CA PHE A 108 6.63 -15.51 -6.49
C PHE A 108 6.29 -16.25 -5.19
N ARG A 109 5.89 -15.53 -4.12
CA ARG A 109 5.48 -16.15 -2.84
C ARG A 109 4.06 -16.72 -2.83
N GLY A 110 3.35 -16.66 -3.95
CA GLY A 110 2.05 -17.31 -4.15
C GLY A 110 2.10 -18.62 -4.95
N VAL A 111 3.29 -19.17 -5.23
CA VAL A 111 3.47 -20.48 -5.88
C VAL A 111 4.39 -21.34 -5.03
N SER A 112 3.87 -21.85 -3.92
CA SER A 112 4.25 -23.11 -3.28
C SER A 112 3.29 -23.43 -2.14
#